data_AF-A0A833QXV0-F1
#
_entry.id   AF-A0A833QXV0-F1
#
_cell.length_a   1.000
_cell.length_b   1.000
_cell.length_c   1.000
_cell.angle_alpha   90.00
_cell.angle_beta   90.00
_cell.angle_gamma   90.00
#
_symmetry.space_group_name_H-M   'P 1'
#
loop_
_entity.id
_entity.type
_entity.pdbx_description
1 polymer ?
#
loop_
_entity_poly.entity_id
_entity_poly.type
_entity_poly.pdbx_seq_one_letter_code
_entity_poly.pdbx_strand_id
1 'polypeptide(L)'
;MMSRGASKYTMFTAATVAVIVMIIVQGTVPAQAGLSAADCKAERREGINSCKPVLYGKMPSDQCCEWIRGAHLEECVCALSSHPSWRHWYHYSVAEA
;
A
#
# COMPACT_ATOMS: atom_id res chain seq x y z
N MET A 1 15.55 22.23 51.11
CA MET A 1 14.83 22.77 49.94
C MET A 1 15.14 21.92 48.70
N MET A 2 14.56 20.71 48.53
CA MET A 2 14.68 19.93 47.29
C MET A 2 13.49 18.96 47.18
N SER A 3 12.28 19.46 46.88
CA SER A 3 11.15 18.57 46.53
C SER A 3 10.17 19.14 45.51
N ARG A 4 10.26 20.44 45.17
CA ARG A 4 9.40 21.06 44.15
C ARG A 4 9.82 20.77 42.70
N GLY A 5 11.04 20.27 42.49
CA GLY A 5 11.56 19.90 41.17
C GLY A 5 11.08 18.53 40.71
N ALA A 6 11.39 17.48 41.49
CA ALA A 6 11.02 16.09 41.18
C ALA A 6 9.50 15.93 40.94
N SER A 7 8.67 16.58 41.75
CA SER A 7 7.21 16.54 41.61
C SER A 7 6.70 17.11 40.28
N LYS A 8 7.36 18.13 39.73
CA LYS A 8 6.99 18.71 38.44
C LYS A 8 7.42 17.77 37.30
N TYR A 9 8.65 17.24 37.37
CA TYR A 9 9.15 16.29 36.38
C TYR A 9 8.29 15.02 36.33
N THR A 10 7.91 14.46 37.48
CA THR A 10 7.03 13.28 37.55
C THR A 10 5.64 13.55 36.97
N MET A 11 5.08 14.75 37.18
CA MET A 11 3.81 15.14 36.54
C MET A 11 3.95 15.28 35.02
N PHE A 12 5.00 15.96 34.53
CA PHE A 12 5.24 16.09 33.09
C PHE A 12 5.46 14.74 32.43
N THR A 13 6.25 13.84 33.04
CA THR A 13 6.48 12.49 32.51
C THR A 13 5.20 11.65 32.48
N ALA A 14 4.36 11.74 33.53
CA ALA A 14 3.09 11.02 33.57
C ALA A 14 2.13 11.52 32.47
N ALA A 15 2.06 12.84 32.27
CA ALA A 15 1.26 13.44 31.20
C ALA A 15 1.74 13.01 29.81
N THR A 16 3.05 13.01 29.56
CA THR A 16 3.60 12.58 28.25
C THR A 16 3.33 11.09 27.99
N VAL A 17 3.46 10.24 29.00
CA VAL A 17 3.18 8.79 28.85
C VAL A 17 1.70 8.55 28.59
N ALA A 18 0.80 9.25 29.28
CA ALA A 18 -0.64 9.14 29.04
C ALA A 18 -1.02 9.55 27.61
N VAL A 19 -0.43 10.62 27.07
CA VAL A 19 -0.67 11.05 25.68
C VAL A 19 -0.18 9.99 24.69
N ILE A 20 1.02 9.42 24.89
CA ILE A 20 1.55 8.37 24.02
C ILE A 20 0.64 7.12 24.03
N VAL A 21 0.16 6.71 25.20
CA VAL A 21 -0.79 5.59 25.33
C VAL A 21 -2.10 5.88 24.59
N MET A 22 -2.63 7.10 24.69
CA MET A 22 -3.85 7.49 23.97
C MET A 22 -3.66 7.43 22.44
N ILE A 23 -2.49 7.85 21.93
CA ILE A 23 -2.16 7.76 20.50
C ILE A 23 -2.08 6.29 20.03
N ILE A 24 -1.49 5.41 20.84
CA ILE A 24 -1.38 3.98 20.53
C ILE A 24 -2.77 3.30 20.55
N VAL A 25 -3.64 3.69 21.50
CA VAL A 25 -5.01 3.15 21.62
C VAL A 25 -5.92 3.60 20.48
N GLN A 26 -5.68 4.79 19.91
CA GLN A 26 -6.35 5.27 18.69
C GLN A 26 -5.82 4.63 17.41
N GLY A 27 -5.25 3.42 17.51
CA GLY A 27 -4.63 2.66 16.43
C GLY A 27 -5.52 2.48 15.21
N THR A 28 -5.53 3.50 14.35
CA THR A 28 -5.83 3.44 12.93
C THR A 28 -4.97 4.52 12.30
N VAL A 29 -3.68 4.21 12.10
CA VAL A 29 -3.08 4.63 10.84
C VAL A 29 -4.06 4.17 9.76
N PRO A 30 -4.57 5.03 8.87
CA PRO A 30 -5.17 4.49 7.68
C PRO A 30 -4.07 3.62 7.07
N ALA A 31 -4.26 2.30 7.07
CA ALA A 31 -3.60 1.47 6.09
C ALA A 31 -3.73 2.25 4.79
N GLN A 32 -2.64 2.42 4.03
CA GLN A 32 -2.73 2.94 2.68
C GLN A 32 -4.04 2.42 2.10
N ALA A 33 -4.89 3.32 1.59
CA ALA A 33 -5.98 2.90 0.72
C ALA A 33 -5.28 2.27 -0.49
N GLY A 34 -4.80 1.04 -0.29
CA GLY A 34 -4.11 0.24 -1.26
C GLY A 34 -5.15 -0.03 -2.31
N LEU A 35 -4.73 0.11 -3.55
CA LEU A 35 -5.55 -0.20 -4.71
C LEU A 35 -6.33 -1.48 -4.46
N SER A 36 -7.64 -1.42 -4.64
CA SER A 36 -8.48 -2.59 -4.45
C SER A 36 -8.09 -3.66 -5.46
N ALA A 37 -8.41 -4.92 -5.14
CA ALA A 37 -8.27 -6.01 -6.10
C ALA A 37 -9.00 -5.73 -7.42
N ALA A 38 -10.13 -5.04 -7.33
CA ALA A 38 -10.90 -4.59 -8.50
C ALA A 38 -10.14 -3.55 -9.33
N ASP A 39 -9.43 -2.61 -8.69
CA ASP A 39 -8.66 -1.57 -9.36
C ASP A 39 -7.50 -2.20 -10.14
N CYS A 40 -6.75 -3.11 -9.51
CA CYS A 40 -5.68 -3.85 -10.18
C CYS A 40 -6.20 -4.74 -11.33
N LYS A 41 -7.42 -5.29 -11.24
CA LYS A 41 -8.02 -6.07 -12.34
C LYS A 41 -8.29 -5.20 -13.56
N ALA A 42 -8.81 -3.99 -13.34
CA ALA A 42 -9.03 -3.02 -14.40
C ALA A 42 -7.70 -2.57 -15.04
N GLU A 43 -6.72 -2.22 -14.20
CA GLU A 43 -5.39 -1.82 -14.67
C GLU A 43 -4.71 -2.89 -15.52
N ARG A 44 -4.75 -4.16 -15.07
CA ARG A 44 -4.16 -5.27 -15.83
C ARG A 44 -4.88 -5.51 -17.15
N ARG A 45 -6.21 -5.41 -17.17
CA ARG A 45 -6.99 -5.58 -18.40
C ARG A 45 -6.67 -4.50 -19.41
N GLU A 46 -6.57 -3.25 -18.97
CA GLU A 46 -6.18 -2.13 -19.83
C GLU A 46 -4.75 -2.33 -20.35
N GLY A 47 -3.80 -2.64 -19.48
CA GLY A 47 -2.41 -2.87 -19.87
C GLY A 47 -2.23 -4.00 -20.89
N ILE A 48 -2.92 -5.13 -20.70
CA ILE A 48 -2.89 -6.22 -21.68
C ILE A 48 -3.43 -5.76 -23.03
N ASN A 49 -4.55 -5.02 -23.05
CA ASN A 49 -5.15 -4.57 -24.30
C ASN A 49 -4.26 -3.55 -25.02
N SER A 50 -3.74 -2.56 -24.31
CA SER A 50 -2.92 -1.49 -24.88
C SER A 50 -1.53 -1.97 -25.28
N CYS A 51 -0.91 -2.84 -24.48
CA CYS A 51 0.46 -3.32 -24.68
C CYS A 51 0.57 -4.68 -25.38
N LYS A 52 -0.55 -5.28 -25.81
CA LYS A 52 -0.57 -6.54 -26.57
C LYS A 52 0.46 -6.60 -27.72
N PRO A 53 0.65 -5.54 -28.55
CA PRO A 53 1.63 -5.58 -29.64
C PRO A 53 3.07 -5.76 -29.15
N VAL A 54 3.42 -5.20 -27.99
CA VAL A 54 4.75 -5.29 -27.39
C VAL A 54 5.10 -6.73 -27.04
N LEU A 55 4.11 -7.50 -26.54
CA LEU A 55 4.28 -8.93 -26.27
C LEU A 55 4.59 -9.76 -27.53
N TYR A 56 4.19 -9.26 -28.70
CA TYR A 56 4.51 -9.85 -30.00
C TYR A 56 5.75 -9.24 -30.67
N GLY A 57 6.57 -8.49 -29.93
CA GLY A 57 7.81 -7.88 -30.42
C GLY A 57 7.60 -6.69 -31.36
N LYS A 58 6.42 -6.05 -31.32
CA LYS A 58 6.16 -4.80 -32.04
C LYS A 58 6.49 -3.58 -31.17
N MET A 59 6.65 -2.43 -31.82
CA MET A 59 6.79 -1.13 -31.17
C MET A 59 5.55 -0.85 -30.29
N PRO A 60 5.71 -0.28 -29.07
CA PRO A 60 4.57 0.14 -28.26
C PRO A 60 3.74 1.22 -28.95
N SER A 61 2.42 1.19 -28.76
CA SER A 61 1.54 2.32 -29.06
C SER A 61 1.68 3.41 -28.02
N ASP A 62 1.27 4.64 -28.36
CA ASP A 62 1.26 5.76 -27.41
C ASP A 62 0.42 5.43 -26.17
N GLN A 63 -0.72 4.78 -26.36
CA GLN A 63 -1.60 4.33 -25.27
C GLN A 63 -0.92 3.31 -24.35
N CYS A 64 -0.08 2.41 -24.88
CA CYS A 64 0.70 1.49 -24.05
C CYS A 64 1.73 2.26 -23.22
N CYS A 65 2.43 3.23 -23.81
CA CYS A 65 3.40 4.06 -23.10
C CYS A 65 2.73 4.89 -21.99
N GLU A 66 1.57 5.47 -22.25
CA GLU A 66 0.78 6.21 -21.25
C GLU A 66 0.32 5.30 -20.11
N TRP A 67 -0.19 4.10 -20.44
CA TRP A 67 -0.57 3.12 -19.44
C TRP A 67 0.61 2.73 -18.54
N ILE A 68 1.77 2.36 -19.11
CA ILE A 68 2.96 1.97 -18.33
C ILE A 68 3.36 3.07 -17.35
N ARG A 69 3.26 4.35 -17.75
CA ARG A 69 3.62 5.50 -16.90
C ARG A 69 2.67 5.72 -15.74
N GLY A 70 1.40 5.35 -15.89
CA GLY A 70 0.36 5.48 -14.86
C GLY A 70 0.05 4.19 -14.10
N ALA A 71 0.58 3.05 -14.55
CA ALA A 71 0.31 1.75 -13.96
C ALA A 71 1.02 1.59 -12.63
N HIS A 72 0.32 0.98 -11.67
CA HIS A 72 0.88 0.55 -10.40
C HIS A 72 1.62 -0.76 -10.60
N LEU A 73 2.80 -0.67 -11.23
CA LEU A 73 3.54 -1.85 -11.67
C LEU A 73 3.95 -2.74 -10.50
N GLU A 74 4.46 -2.17 -9.40
CA GLU A 74 4.93 -2.95 -8.25
C GLU A 74 3.77 -3.67 -7.53
N GLU A 75 2.60 -3.05 -7.45
CA GLU A 75 1.46 -3.56 -6.69
C GLU A 75 0.53 -4.44 -7.53
N CYS A 76 0.24 -4.05 -8.78
CA CYS A 76 -0.77 -4.69 -9.62
C CYS A 76 -0.19 -5.62 -10.71
N VAL A 77 1.07 -5.44 -11.14
CA VAL A 77 1.65 -6.12 -12.33
C VAL A 77 2.85 -7.02 -12.01
N CYS A 78 3.92 -6.46 -11.46
CA CYS A 78 5.22 -7.07 -11.11
C CYS A 78 5.21 -7.81 -9.77
N ALA A 79 4.02 -8.09 -9.30
CA ALA A 79 3.73 -8.27 -7.90
C ALA A 79 4.42 -9.52 -7.28
N LEU A 80 5.03 -10.38 -8.10
CA LEU A 80 5.88 -11.52 -7.75
C LEU A 80 7.03 -11.26 -6.74
N SER A 81 7.47 -10.02 -6.47
CA SER A 81 8.69 -9.75 -5.69
C SER A 81 8.50 -9.16 -4.28
N SER A 82 7.34 -8.62 -3.89
CA SER A 82 7.25 -7.73 -2.70
C SER A 82 6.31 -8.15 -1.56
N HIS A 83 5.61 -9.30 -1.62
CA HIS A 83 4.69 -9.72 -0.55
C HIS A 83 4.82 -11.21 -0.15
N PRO A 84 4.96 -11.58 1.13
CA PRO A 84 5.06 -12.99 1.54
C PRO A 84 3.73 -13.79 1.43
N SER A 85 2.62 -13.18 0.98
CA SER A 85 1.27 -13.76 1.00
C SER A 85 0.65 -14.06 -0.37
N TRP A 86 1.45 -14.15 -1.44
CA TRP A 86 1.00 -14.35 -2.83
C TRP A 86 0.02 -15.49 -3.07
N ARG A 87 0.12 -16.57 -2.30
CA ARG A 87 -0.79 -17.71 -2.44
C ARG A 87 -2.25 -17.31 -2.20
N HIS A 88 -2.54 -16.52 -1.16
CA HIS A 88 -3.93 -16.18 -0.84
C HIS A 88 -4.55 -15.20 -1.83
N TRP A 89 -3.80 -14.23 -2.34
CA TRP A 89 -4.34 -13.24 -3.27
C TRP A 89 -4.48 -13.79 -4.69
N TYR A 90 -3.54 -14.62 -5.15
CA TYR A 90 -3.68 -15.34 -6.42
C TYR A 90 -4.87 -16.32 -6.39
N HIS A 91 -5.05 -17.07 -5.29
CA HIS A 91 -6.21 -17.95 -5.15
C HIS A 91 -7.54 -17.20 -5.05
N TYR A 92 -7.59 -16.02 -4.41
CA TYR A 92 -8.80 -15.18 -4.38
C TYR A 92 -9.15 -14.62 -5.77
N SER A 93 -8.18 -14.04 -6.49
CA SER A 93 -8.42 -13.49 -7.83
C SER A 93 -8.71 -14.54 -8.91
N VAL A 94 -8.21 -15.78 -8.76
CA VAL A 94 -8.51 -16.89 -9.67
C VAL A 94 -9.85 -17.57 -9.31
N ALA A 95 -10.29 -17.52 -8.05
CA ALA A 95 -11.60 -18.03 -7.65
C ALA A 95 -12.78 -17.15 -8.11
N GLU A 96 -12.53 -15.87 -8.41
CA GLU A 96 -13.50 -14.91 -8.94
C GLU A 96 -13.36 -14.64 -10.46
N ALA A 97 -12.59 -15.48 -11.15
CA ALA A 97 -12.45 -15.49 -12.61
C ALA A 97 -13.26 -16.65 -13.21
#